data_AF-A0A353FDC6-F1
#
_entry.id   AF-A0A353FDC6-F1
#
_cell.length_a   1.000
_cell.length_b   1.000
_cell.length_c   1.000
_cell.angle_alpha   90.00
_cell.angle_beta   90.00
_cell.angle_gamma   90.00
#
_symmetry.space_group_name_H-M   'P 1'
#
loop_
_entity.id
_entity.type
_entity.pdbx_description
1 polymer ?
#
loop_
_entity_poly.entity_id
_entity_poly.type
_entity_poly.pdbx_seq_one_letter_code
_entity_poly.pdbx_strand_id
1 'polypeptide(L)'
;MFQKLTITQFPPAKPLMIWDGNCGFCRYWVTRWQKITGDRVDYQPYQEASERVPDIALHHFKQASRLIEPDGSIFSGPRSAYRTFTYGSSWGFLDKWYAQYGWFRKMSDWLYMRIAKNRSLLFRLTKLMFGGDPENTKPFWVIYLALIVYFIYISLVGLPL
;
A
#
# COMPACT_ATOMS: atom_id res chain seq x y z
N MET A 1 14.65 -2.74 -8.73
CA MET A 1 14.58 -2.83 -7.26
C MET A 1 14.42 -1.41 -6.74
N PHE A 2 13.63 -1.16 -5.69
CA PHE A 2 13.58 0.18 -5.10
C PHE A 2 14.68 0.32 -4.06
N GLN A 3 15.33 1.48 -4.01
CA GLN A 3 16.33 1.76 -2.99
C GLN A 3 15.65 2.02 -1.64
N LYS A 4 16.22 1.53 -0.54
CA LYS A 4 15.76 1.88 0.82
C LYS A 4 16.56 3.09 1.29
N LEU A 5 15.85 4.19 1.50
CA LEU A 5 16.39 5.40 2.10
C LEU A 5 16.07 5.35 3.59
N THR A 6 16.93 5.92 4.42
CA THR A 6 16.83 5.81 5.89
C THR A 6 16.55 7.13 6.58
N ILE A 7 17.10 8.24 6.09
CA ILE A 7 16.98 9.56 6.71
C ILE A 7 16.90 10.64 5.61
N THR A 8 16.17 11.73 5.88
CA THR A 8 16.22 13.01 5.13
C THR A 8 16.61 14.13 6.09
N GLN A 9 17.27 15.16 5.56
CA GLN A 9 17.58 16.39 6.29
C GLN A 9 16.40 17.39 6.31
N PHE A 10 15.31 17.08 5.61
CA PHE A 10 14.15 17.94 5.45
C PHE A 10 12.89 17.26 6.02
N PRO A 11 12.84 17.03 7.35
CA PRO A 11 11.71 16.36 7.96
C PRO A 11 10.42 17.22 7.84
N PRO A 12 9.27 16.60 7.55
CA PRO A 12 7.99 17.27 7.61
C PRO A 12 7.57 17.49 9.07
N ALA A 13 6.71 18.49 9.34
CA ALA A 13 6.15 18.71 10.68
C ALA A 13 5.25 17.56 11.18
N LYS A 14 4.75 16.73 10.26
CA LYS A 14 3.82 15.63 10.49
C LYS A 14 4.18 14.47 9.56
N PRO A 15 3.95 13.19 9.94
CA PRO A 15 4.25 12.06 9.07
C PRO A 15 3.66 12.26 7.66
N LEU A 16 4.51 12.20 6.64
CA LEU A 16 4.16 12.49 5.25
C LEU A 16 4.35 11.25 4.38
N MET A 17 3.23 10.71 3.89
CA MET A 17 3.19 9.61 2.93
C MET A 17 3.24 10.17 1.51
N ILE A 18 4.39 9.99 0.87
CA ILE A 18 4.66 10.39 -0.51
C ILE A 18 4.42 9.19 -1.44
N TRP A 19 3.61 9.40 -2.47
CA TRP A 19 3.18 8.35 -3.40
C TRP A 19 3.13 8.85 -4.85
N ASP A 20 2.90 7.95 -5.81
CA ASP A 20 2.83 8.32 -7.23
C ASP A 20 1.43 8.83 -7.62
N GLY A 21 1.27 10.14 -7.77
CA GLY A 21 0.01 10.79 -8.12
C GLY A 21 -0.62 10.29 -9.43
N ASN A 22 0.19 9.77 -10.35
CA ASN A 22 -0.26 9.27 -11.65
C ASN A 22 -0.62 7.77 -11.62
N CYS A 23 -0.52 7.12 -10.46
CA CYS A 23 -0.78 5.70 -10.29
C CYS A 23 -2.17 5.47 -9.67
N GLY A 24 -3.15 5.04 -10.49
CA GLY A 24 -4.52 4.76 -10.02
C GLY A 24 -4.60 3.71 -8.90
N PHE A 25 -3.78 2.66 -8.96
CA PHE A 25 -3.64 1.67 -7.87
C PHE A 25 -3.18 2.33 -6.57
N CYS A 26 -2.16 3.20 -6.66
CA CYS A 26 -1.57 3.87 -5.52
C CYS A 26 -2.59 4.81 -4.90
N ARG A 27 -3.27 5.63 -5.72
CA ARG A 27 -4.36 6.52 -5.32
C ARG A 27 -5.45 5.78 -4.53
N TYR A 28 -5.91 4.65 -5.06
CA TYR A 28 -6.92 3.83 -4.41
C TYR A 28 -6.53 3.44 -2.98
N TRP A 29 -5.32 2.91 -2.80
CA TRP A 29 -4.87 2.43 -1.49
C TRP A 29 -4.50 3.56 -0.53
N VAL A 30 -3.91 4.66 -0.98
CA VAL A 30 -3.63 5.80 -0.08
C VAL A 30 -4.91 6.45 0.42
N THR A 31 -5.97 6.55 -0.38
CA THR A 31 -7.29 7.01 0.11
C THR A 31 -7.82 6.11 1.22
N ARG A 32 -7.66 4.78 1.09
CA ARG A 32 -8.02 3.84 2.16
C ARG A 32 -7.18 4.04 3.42
N TRP A 33 -5.88 4.21 3.25
CA TRP A 33 -4.98 4.42 4.38
C TRP A 33 -5.27 5.75 5.08
N GLN A 34 -5.59 6.80 4.34
CA GLN A 34 -5.99 8.09 4.88
C GLN A 34 -7.27 7.98 5.73
N LYS A 35 -8.25 7.16 5.33
CA LYS A 35 -9.42 6.88 6.19
C LYS A 35 -9.06 6.17 7.50
N ILE A 36 -8.04 5.32 7.48
CA ILE A 36 -7.57 4.57 8.65
C ILE A 36 -6.78 5.48 9.60
N THR A 37 -5.89 6.31 9.04
CA THR A 37 -5.01 7.17 9.83
C THR A 37 -5.69 8.47 10.25
N GLY A 38 -6.71 8.93 9.52
CA GLY A 38 -7.36 10.22 9.74
C GLY A 38 -6.34 11.35 9.60
N ASP A 39 -6.41 12.33 10.51
CA ASP A 39 -5.51 13.49 10.51
C ASP A 39 -4.14 13.22 11.15
N ARG A 40 -3.67 11.96 11.22
CA ARG A 40 -2.35 11.63 11.80
C ARG A 40 -1.23 11.52 10.78
N VAL A 41 -1.56 11.29 9.50
CA VAL A 41 -0.60 11.16 8.40
C VAL A 41 -1.09 12.03 7.23
N ASP A 42 -0.20 12.85 6.69
CA ASP A 42 -0.47 13.61 5.47
C ASP A 42 -0.13 12.75 4.25
N TYR A 43 -0.93 12.85 3.19
CA TYR A 43 -0.72 12.09 1.96
C TYR A 43 -0.54 13.05 0.79
N GLN A 44 0.59 12.98 0.10
CA GLN A 44 0.87 13.87 -1.02
C GLN A 44 1.52 13.12 -2.19
N PRO A 45 1.15 13.46 -3.44
CA PRO A 45 1.84 12.94 -4.60
C PRO A 45 3.27 13.48 -4.63
N TYR A 46 4.25 12.67 -5.07
CA TYR A 46 5.64 13.12 -5.17
C TYR A 46 5.80 14.30 -6.13
N GLN A 47 4.88 14.45 -7.08
CA GLN A 47 4.81 15.56 -8.02
C GLN A 47 4.73 16.92 -7.30
N GLU A 48 4.18 16.96 -6.08
CA GLU A 48 4.07 18.16 -5.25
C GLU A 48 5.04 18.10 -4.06
N ALA A 49 5.22 16.92 -3.46
CA ALA A 49 6.00 16.77 -2.25
C ALA A 49 7.52 16.79 -2.47
N SER A 50 8.02 16.52 -3.68
CA SER A 50 9.47 16.39 -3.91
C SER A 50 10.26 17.67 -3.61
N GLU A 51 9.65 18.84 -3.80
CA GLU A 51 10.30 20.12 -3.50
C GLU A 51 10.53 20.34 -2.00
N ARG A 52 9.76 19.66 -1.14
CA ARG A 52 9.88 19.74 0.32
C ARG A 52 11.01 18.87 0.87
N VAL A 53 11.49 17.91 0.08
CA VAL A 53 12.53 16.93 0.45
C VAL A 53 13.58 16.81 -0.67
N PRO A 54 14.30 17.91 -0.97
CA PRO A 54 15.16 18.02 -2.15
C PRO A 54 16.39 17.11 -2.12
N ASP A 55 16.76 16.57 -0.96
CA ASP A 55 17.84 15.58 -0.82
C ASP A 55 17.46 14.20 -1.37
N ILE A 56 16.17 13.93 -1.58
CA ILE A 56 15.69 12.70 -2.22
C ILE A 56 15.50 12.94 -3.72
N ALA A 57 16.37 12.36 -4.53
CA ALA A 57 16.24 12.45 -5.98
C ALA A 57 14.90 11.89 -6.49
N LEU A 58 14.29 12.60 -7.46
CA LEU A 58 12.95 12.30 -7.99
C LEU A 58 12.76 10.83 -8.42
N HIS A 59 13.79 10.20 -8.96
CA HIS A 59 13.73 8.82 -9.42
C HIS A 59 13.47 7.81 -8.27
N HIS A 60 13.83 8.13 -7.02
CA HIS A 60 13.51 7.29 -5.86
C HIS A 60 12.03 7.27 -5.51
N PHE A 61 11.31 8.37 -5.75
CA PHE A 61 9.85 8.42 -5.58
C PHE A 61 9.12 7.63 -6.66
N LYS A 62 9.65 7.58 -7.89
CA LYS A 62 9.11 6.75 -8.98
C LYS A 62 9.24 5.25 -8.67
N GLN A 63 10.30 4.85 -7.97
CA GLN A 63 10.55 3.45 -7.60
C GLN A 63 9.55 2.92 -6.57
N ALA A 64 9.22 3.71 -5.55
CA ALA A 64 8.37 3.28 -4.45
C ALA A 64 7.77 4.45 -3.66
N SER A 65 6.62 4.21 -3.02
CA SER A 65 6.09 5.13 -2.01
C SER A 65 7.03 5.23 -0.81
N ARG A 66 6.97 6.38 -0.14
CA ARG A 66 7.81 6.74 1.00
C ARG A 66 6.94 7.30 2.10
N LEU A 67 7.20 6.90 3.35
CA LEU A 67 6.68 7.61 4.50
C LEU A 67 7.87 8.28 5.18
N ILE A 68 7.76 9.57 5.45
CA ILE A 68 8.77 10.36 6.14
C ILE A 68 8.18 10.83 7.46
N GLU A 69 8.83 10.51 8.57
CA GLU A 69 8.38 10.92 9.91
C GLU A 69 9.05 12.23 10.35
N PRO A 70 8.53 12.93 11.39
CA PRO A 70 9.06 14.22 11.83
C PRO A 70 10.50 14.21 12.35
N ASP A 71 11.05 13.03 12.65
CA ASP A 71 12.47 12.83 12.98
C ASP A 71 13.37 12.67 11.74
N GLY A 72 12.78 12.76 10.54
CA GLY A 72 13.46 12.60 9.26
C GLY A 72 13.61 11.14 8.82
N SER A 73 13.14 10.17 9.60
CA SER A 73 13.24 8.76 9.24
C SER A 73 12.39 8.43 8.00
N ILE A 74 12.94 7.61 7.10
CA ILE A 74 12.30 7.24 5.84
C ILE A 74 11.96 5.76 5.84
N PHE A 75 10.70 5.45 5.56
CA PHE A 75 10.19 4.10 5.32
C PHE A 75 9.82 3.94 3.85
N SER A 76 10.11 2.79 3.27
CA SER A 76 10.13 2.61 1.81
C SER A 76 9.34 1.40 1.35
N GLY A 77 8.63 1.52 0.23
CA GLY A 77 7.99 0.39 -0.47
C GLY A 77 6.87 -0.25 0.34
N PRO A 78 6.94 -1.55 0.71
CA PRO A 78 5.92 -2.15 1.56
C PRO A 78 5.96 -1.59 2.99
N ARG A 79 7.14 -1.22 3.50
CA ARG A 79 7.29 -0.74 4.87
C ARG A 79 6.67 0.64 5.08
N SER A 80 6.64 1.51 4.07
CA SER A 80 5.92 2.80 4.18
C SER A 80 4.44 2.56 4.44
N ALA A 81 3.81 1.61 3.75
CA ALA A 81 2.43 1.22 4.00
C ALA A 81 2.25 0.61 5.39
N TYR A 82 3.07 -0.37 5.78
CA TYR A 82 2.98 -0.99 7.10
C TYR A 82 3.14 0.02 8.24
N ARG A 83 4.05 0.98 8.07
CA ARG A 83 4.29 2.03 9.05
C ARG A 83 3.10 2.97 9.18
N THR A 84 2.35 3.27 8.11
CA THR A 84 1.12 4.08 8.27
C THR A 84 0.08 3.42 9.19
N PHE A 85 0.02 2.08 9.26
CA PHE A 85 -0.91 1.39 10.16
C PHE A 85 -0.61 1.57 11.64
N THR A 86 0.61 1.92 12.03
CA THR A 86 0.92 2.24 13.44
C THR A 86 0.21 3.52 13.90
N TYR A 87 -0.24 4.35 12.96
CA TYR A 87 -0.99 5.58 13.17
C TYR A 87 -2.50 5.40 13.02
N GLY A 88 -3.08 4.21 13.24
CA GLY A 88 -4.55 4.11 13.16
C GLY A 88 -5.18 2.75 13.06
N SER A 89 -4.39 1.69 13.12
CA SER A 89 -4.88 0.34 12.90
C SER A 89 -4.21 -0.65 13.84
N SER A 90 -4.95 -1.70 14.21
CA SER A 90 -4.39 -2.87 14.90
C SER A 90 -3.34 -3.61 14.05
N TRP A 91 -3.31 -3.35 12.74
CA TRP A 91 -2.36 -3.93 11.79
C TRP A 91 -0.95 -3.31 11.86
N GLY A 92 -0.68 -2.39 12.79
CA GLY A 92 0.65 -1.82 13.04
C GLY A 92 1.73 -2.86 13.38
N PHE A 93 1.35 -4.08 13.78
CA PHE A 93 2.29 -5.20 13.99
C PHE A 93 3.07 -5.57 12.72
N LEU A 94 2.56 -5.26 11.51
CA LEU A 94 3.24 -5.54 10.26
C LEU A 94 4.57 -4.78 10.13
N ASP A 95 4.68 -3.56 10.65
CA ASP A 95 5.96 -2.82 10.69
C ASP A 95 6.96 -3.52 11.61
N LYS A 96 6.50 -3.99 12.78
CA LYS A 96 7.34 -4.76 13.71
C LYS A 96 7.85 -6.05 13.06
N TRP A 97 6.98 -6.79 12.38
CA TRP A 97 7.35 -8.00 11.65
C TRP A 97 8.36 -7.72 10.53
N TYR A 98 8.17 -6.63 9.78
CA TYR A 98 9.10 -6.20 8.75
C TYR A 98 10.48 -5.81 9.31
N ALA A 99 10.52 -5.20 10.50
CA ALA A 99 11.76 -4.87 11.18
C ALA A 99 12.49 -6.11 11.73
N GLN A 100 11.74 -7.02 12.35
CA GLN A 100 12.28 -8.15 13.12
C GLN A 100 12.61 -9.37 12.26
N TYR A 101 11.78 -9.72 11.28
CA TYR A 101 11.89 -10.97 10.55
C TYR A 101 12.44 -10.75 9.14
N GLY A 102 13.71 -11.12 8.93
CA GLY A 102 14.39 -10.96 7.65
C GLY A 102 13.72 -11.67 6.47
N TRP A 103 13.08 -12.82 6.70
CA TRP A 103 12.32 -13.55 5.67
C TRP A 103 11.05 -12.79 5.27
N PHE A 104 10.32 -12.24 6.23
CA PHE A 104 9.10 -11.46 5.98
C PHE A 104 9.44 -10.21 5.18
N ARG A 105 10.52 -9.52 5.56
CA ARG A 105 11.07 -8.39 4.79
C ARG A 105 11.37 -8.75 3.33
N LYS A 106 12.10 -9.84 3.09
CA LYS A 106 12.44 -10.30 1.73
C LYS A 106 11.19 -10.62 0.91
N MET A 107 10.22 -11.32 1.51
CA MET A 107 8.96 -11.67 0.88
C MET A 107 8.13 -10.42 0.53
N SER A 108 7.97 -9.50 1.47
CA SER A 108 7.26 -8.23 1.26
C SER A 108 7.89 -7.39 0.17
N ASP A 109 9.22 -7.27 0.14
CA ASP A 109 9.94 -6.51 -0.90
C ASP A 109 9.75 -7.13 -2.28
N TRP A 110 9.85 -8.46 -2.37
CA TRP A 110 9.61 -9.19 -3.62
C TRP A 110 8.17 -9.03 -4.11
N LEU A 111 7.18 -9.18 -3.23
CA LEU A 111 5.77 -9.02 -3.56
C LEU A 111 5.48 -7.59 -4.00
N TYR A 112 6.00 -6.60 -3.27
CA TYR A 112 5.88 -5.19 -3.64
C TYR A 112 6.46 -4.93 -5.04
N MET A 113 7.60 -5.53 -5.38
CA MET A 113 8.17 -5.41 -6.73
C MET A 113 7.26 -6.01 -7.81
N ARG A 114 6.61 -7.15 -7.53
CA ARG A 114 5.63 -7.75 -8.45
C ARG A 114 4.41 -6.85 -8.61
N ILE A 115 3.93 -6.26 -7.52
CA ILE A 115 2.81 -5.32 -7.52
C ILE A 115 3.14 -4.07 -8.33
N ALA A 116 4.31 -3.46 -8.07
CA ALA A 116 4.75 -2.25 -8.74
C ALA A 116 4.90 -2.42 -10.26
N LYS A 117 5.30 -3.62 -10.72
CA LYS A 117 5.36 -3.95 -12.15
C LYS A 117 3.99 -4.15 -12.80
N ASN A 118 2.99 -4.59 -12.03
CA ASN A 118 1.66 -4.97 -12.54
C ASN A 118 0.55 -4.04 -12.04
N ARG A 119 0.86 -2.78 -11.71
CA ARG A 119 -0.07 -1.80 -11.11
C ARG A 119 -1.40 -1.69 -11.87
N SER A 120 -1.36 -1.67 -13.21
CA SER A 120 -2.57 -1.54 -14.04
C SER A 120 -3.49 -2.76 -13.93
N LEU A 121 -2.94 -3.97 -14.01
CA LEU A 121 -3.68 -5.22 -13.86
C LEU A 121 -4.24 -5.35 -12.44
N LEU A 122 -3.41 -5.08 -11.43
CA LEU A 122 -3.82 -5.16 -10.03
C LEU A 122 -4.84 -4.09 -9.67
N PHE A 123 -4.81 -2.92 -10.31
CA PHE A 123 -5.86 -1.93 -10.14
C PHE A 123 -7.21 -2.43 -10.64
N ARG A 124 -7.24 -3.09 -11.81
CA ARG A 124 -8.48 -3.71 -12.33
C ARG A 124 -8.98 -4.78 -11.37
N LEU A 125 -8.09 -5.65 -10.88
CA LEU A 125 -8.44 -6.68 -9.90
C LEU A 125 -8.93 -6.09 -8.57
N THR A 126 -8.29 -5.02 -8.10
CA THR A 126 -8.70 -4.29 -6.88
C THR A 126 -10.12 -3.76 -7.06
N LYS A 127 -10.43 -3.13 -8.19
CA LYS A 127 -11.79 -2.65 -8.49
C LYS A 127 -12.81 -3.79 -8.63
N LEU A 128 -12.40 -4.93 -9.17
CA LEU A 128 -13.25 -6.11 -9.27
C LEU A 128 -13.60 -6.66 -7.88
N MET A 129 -12.62 -6.72 -6.97
CA MET A 129 -12.82 -7.28 -5.62
C MET A 129 -13.49 -6.32 -4.64
N PHE A 130 -13.22 -5.02 -4.77
CA PHE A 130 -13.58 -4.01 -3.77
C PHE A 130 -14.44 -2.86 -4.30
N GLY A 131 -14.74 -2.83 -5.60
CA GLY A 131 -15.45 -1.72 -6.26
C GLY A 131 -14.52 -0.59 -6.71
N GLY A 132 -15.05 0.30 -7.56
CA GLY A 132 -14.30 1.43 -8.11
C GLY A 132 -14.11 2.60 -7.16
N ASP A 133 -14.92 2.67 -6.10
CA ASP A 133 -14.88 3.73 -5.11
C ASP A 133 -14.00 3.31 -3.91
N PRO A 134 -12.81 3.92 -3.73
CA PRO A 134 -11.97 3.64 -2.57
C PRO A 134 -12.61 4.10 -1.26
N GLU A 135 -13.57 5.02 -1.29
CA GLU A 135 -14.22 5.51 -0.09
C GLU A 135 -15.22 4.50 0.48
N ASN A 136 -15.93 3.79 -0.39
CA ASN A 136 -17.00 2.85 -0.06
C ASN A 136 -16.74 1.49 -0.70
N THR A 137 -15.79 0.75 -0.13
CA THR A 137 -15.39 -0.56 -0.66
C THR A 137 -16.54 -1.58 -0.54
N LYS A 138 -16.91 -2.20 -1.66
CA LYS A 138 -17.93 -3.24 -1.73
C LYS A 138 -17.27 -4.62 -1.64
N PRO A 139 -17.73 -5.57 -0.81
CA PRO A 139 -17.08 -6.85 -0.61
C PRO A 139 -17.38 -7.85 -1.74
N PHE A 140 -17.17 -7.48 -3.01
CA PHE A 140 -17.44 -8.34 -4.16
C PHE A 140 -16.64 -9.65 -4.10
N TRP A 141 -15.47 -9.64 -3.48
CA TRP A 141 -14.68 -10.85 -3.21
C TRP A 141 -15.46 -11.92 -2.43
N VAL A 142 -16.39 -11.55 -1.54
CA VAL A 142 -17.22 -12.50 -0.79
C VAL A 142 -18.20 -13.21 -1.72
N ILE A 143 -18.76 -12.48 -2.68
CA ILE A 143 -19.66 -13.06 -3.70
C ILE A 143 -18.87 -14.06 -4.55
N TYR A 144 -17.66 -13.71 -4.98
CA TYR A 144 -16.81 -14.63 -5.75
C TYR A 144 -16.45 -15.88 -4.95
N LEU A 145 -16.11 -15.72 -3.67
CA LEU A 145 -15.82 -16.84 -2.79
C LEU A 145 -17.03 -17.75 -2.59
N ALA A 146 -18.22 -17.18 -2.39
CA ALA A 146 -19.46 -17.94 -2.27
C ALA A 146 -19.76 -18.74 -3.55
N LEU A 147 -19.57 -18.14 -4.73
CA LEU A 147 -19.73 -18.84 -6.02
C LEU A 147 -18.72 -19.99 -6.16
N ILE A 148 -17.44 -19.76 -5.82
CA ILE A 148 -16.41 -20.81 -5.87
C ILE A 148 -16.77 -21.98 -4.95
N VAL A 149 -17.16 -21.69 -3.69
CA VAL A 149 -17.59 -22.72 -2.73
C VAL A 149 -18.80 -23.47 -3.25
N TYR A 150 -19.79 -22.77 -3.83
CA TYR A 150 -20.97 -23.38 -4.43
C TYR A 150 -20.62 -24.32 -5.60
N PHE A 151 -19.73 -23.91 -6.51
CA PHE A 151 -19.29 -24.76 -7.61
C PHE A 151 -18.51 -25.98 -7.14
N ILE A 152 -17.65 -25.83 -6.12
CA ILE A 152 -16.94 -26.95 -5.49
C ILE A 152 -17.95 -27.91 -4.84
N TYR A 153 -18.95 -27.38 -4.16
CA TYR A 153 -19.99 -28.19 -3.53
C TYR A 153 -20.79 -28.98 -4.57
N ILE A 154 -21.24 -28.34 -5.67
CA ILE A 154 -21.96 -29.05 -6.75
C ILE A 154 -21.10 -30.14 -7.36
N SER A 155 -19.83 -29.87 -7.65
CA SER A 155 -18.95 -30.85 -8.29
C SER A 155 -18.64 -32.04 -7.39
N LEU A 156 -18.63 -31.85 -6.07
CA LEU A 156 -18.43 -32.91 -5.08
C LEU A 156 -19.70 -33.70 -4.78
N VAL A 157 -20.86 -33.05 -4.77
CA VAL A 157 -22.15 -33.68 -4.42
C VAL A 157 -22.83 -34.32 -5.63
N GLY A 158 -22.36 -34.05 -6.85
CA GLY A 158 -22.82 -34.73 -8.06
C GLY A 158 -24.30 -34.50 -8.36
N LEU A 159 -24.79 -33.27 -8.14
CA LEU A 159 -26.14 -32.90 -8.55
C LEU A 159 -26.24 -32.97 -10.08
N PRO A 160 -27.09 -33.84 -10.65
CA PRO A 160 -27.34 -33.81 -12.09
C PRO A 160 -28.08 -32.50 -12.39
N LEU A 161 -27.51 -31.71 -13.31
CA LEU A 161 -28.17 -30.55 -13.92
C LEU A 161 -29.47 -30.96 -14.62
#